data_AF-A0A7C2Q6E2-F1
#
_entry.id   AF-A0A7C2Q6E2-F1
#
_cell.length_a   1.000
_cell.length_b   1.000
_cell.length_c   1.000
_cell.angle_alpha   90.00
_cell.angle_beta   90.00
_cell.angle_gamma   90.00
#
_symmetry.space_group_name_H-M   'P 1'
#
loop_
_entity.id
_entity.type
_entity.pdbx_description
1 polymer ?
#
loop_
_entity_poly.entity_id
_entity_poly.type
_entity_poly.pdbx_seq_one_letter_code
_entity_poly.pdbx_strand_id
1 'polypeptide(L)'
;MRFSELLDRLAYPAGELIRRSFERVGFGDVDELVERSPRDFLAKLAFLLNSEQEAKLFVYMVAKILEREHGVLIDADRWLGAFERGDAGFVRDWLGRLDSLLR
;
A
#
# COMPACT_ATOMS: atom_id res chain seq x y z
N MET A 1 -9.60 -5.39 -4.09
CA MET A 1 -8.68 -6.30 -3.36
C MET A 1 -8.13 -5.56 -2.17
N ARG A 2 -7.70 -6.28 -1.16
CA ARG A 2 -7.03 -5.70 0.00
C ARG A 2 -5.60 -5.28 -0.35
N PHE A 3 -5.01 -4.37 0.41
CA PHE A 3 -3.64 -3.92 0.14
C PHE A 3 -2.62 -5.03 0.41
N SER A 4 -2.80 -5.83 1.47
CA SER A 4 -1.93 -6.98 1.71
C SER A 4 -2.03 -8.02 0.58
N GLU A 5 -3.23 -8.25 0.03
CA GLU A 5 -3.42 -9.14 -1.12
C GLU A 5 -2.67 -8.64 -2.37
N LEU A 6 -2.72 -7.32 -2.61
CA LEU A 6 -1.92 -6.70 -3.67
C LEU A 6 -0.43 -6.98 -3.46
N LEU A 7 0.09 -6.74 -2.26
CA LEU A 7 1.50 -6.97 -1.95
C LEU A 7 1.92 -8.43 -2.16
N ASP A 8 1.10 -9.41 -1.76
CA ASP A 8 1.39 -10.82 -2.00
C ASP A 8 1.34 -11.20 -3.49
N ARG A 9 0.47 -10.56 -4.28
CA ARG A 9 0.48 -10.75 -5.75
C ARG A 9 1.75 -10.20 -6.40
N LEU A 10 2.25 -9.07 -5.91
CA LEU A 10 3.47 -8.46 -6.43
C LEU A 10 4.73 -9.18 -5.96
N ALA A 11 4.78 -9.59 -4.69
CA ALA A 11 5.97 -10.17 -4.07
C ALA A 11 5.61 -11.01 -2.84
N TYR A 12 5.07 -12.22 -3.03
CA TYR A 12 4.81 -13.13 -1.92
C TYR A 12 6.09 -13.43 -1.12
N PRO A 13 6.08 -13.38 0.24
CA PRO A 13 4.93 -13.21 1.14
C PRO A 13 4.81 -11.81 1.77
N ALA A 14 5.04 -10.73 1.01
CA ALA A 14 5.09 -9.37 1.54
C ALA A 14 3.78 -8.92 2.26
N GLY A 15 2.62 -9.34 1.76
CA GLY A 15 1.32 -9.06 2.34
C GLY A 15 1.12 -9.73 3.70
N GLU A 16 1.48 -11.00 3.81
CA GLU A 16 1.47 -11.71 5.10
C GLU A 16 2.44 -11.07 6.11
N LEU A 17 3.64 -10.71 5.67
CA LEU A 17 4.66 -10.11 6.54
C LEU A 17 4.24 -8.75 7.09
N ILE A 18 3.61 -7.90 6.26
CA ILE A 18 3.15 -6.58 6.72
C ILE A 18 1.97 -6.72 7.69
N ARG A 19 1.01 -7.61 7.42
CA ARG A 19 -0.11 -7.89 8.35
C ARG A 19 0.39 -8.31 9.72
N ARG A 20 1.26 -9.33 9.78
CA ARG A 20 1.85 -9.78 11.05
C ARG A 20 2.64 -8.69 11.76
N SER A 21 3.35 -7.85 11.00
CA SER A 21 4.15 -6.77 11.57
C SER A 21 3.26 -5.73 12.25
N PHE A 22 2.18 -5.29 11.60
CA PHE A 22 1.21 -4.34 12.15
C PHE A 22 0.45 -4.91 13.35
N GLU A 23 0.01 -6.17 13.29
CA GLU A 23 -0.64 -6.85 14.42
C GLU A 23 0.30 -6.94 15.64
N ARG A 24 1.54 -7.38 15.43
CA ARG A 24 2.52 -7.58 16.51
C ARG A 24 2.84 -6.30 17.30
N VAL A 25 2.81 -5.14 16.64
CA VAL A 25 3.07 -3.84 17.29
C VAL A 25 1.78 -3.15 17.76
N GLY A 26 0.62 -3.78 17.58
CA GLY A 26 -0.66 -3.24 18.03
C GLY A 26 -1.24 -2.12 17.16
N PHE A 27 -0.85 -2.04 15.88
CA PHE A 27 -1.35 -1.01 14.96
C PHE A 27 -2.72 -1.30 14.35
N GLY A 28 -3.26 -2.50 14.59
CA GLY A 28 -4.54 -2.97 14.08
C GLY A 28 -4.44 -3.64 12.72
N ASP A 29 -5.58 -3.81 12.06
CA ASP A 29 -5.68 -4.34 10.71
C ASP A 29 -5.10 -3.33 9.70
N VAL A 30 -4.07 -3.76 8.96
CA VAL A 30 -3.38 -2.91 7.97
C VAL A 30 -4.28 -2.58 6.78
N ASP A 31 -5.16 -3.49 6.36
CA ASP A 31 -6.03 -3.28 5.21
C ASP A 31 -7.11 -2.25 5.53
N GLU A 32 -7.75 -2.37 6.70
CA GLU A 32 -8.68 -1.34 7.18
C GLU A 32 -8.00 0.02 7.34
N LEU A 33 -6.75 0.03 7.82
CA LEU A 33 -5.98 1.25 8.01
C LEU A 33 -5.65 1.93 6.68
N VAL A 34 -5.22 1.18 5.67
CA VAL A 34 -4.95 1.72 4.33
C VAL A 34 -6.22 2.31 3.72
N GLU A 35 -7.36 1.64 3.86
CA GLU A 35 -8.62 2.11 3.28
C GLU A 35 -9.23 3.31 4.02
N ARG A 36 -9.05 3.40 5.34
CA ARG A 36 -9.65 4.47 6.16
C ARG A 36 -8.74 5.68 6.34
N SER A 37 -7.44 5.45 6.49
CA SER A 37 -6.45 6.49 6.75
C SER A 37 -5.09 6.13 6.13
N PRO A 38 -4.94 6.31 4.81
CA PRO A 38 -3.67 6.07 4.10
C PRO A 38 -2.47 6.79 4.72
N ARG A 39 -2.71 7.99 5.29
CA ARG A 39 -1.68 8.78 5.95
C ARG A 39 -1.21 8.15 7.27
N ASP A 40 -2.14 7.62 8.06
CA ASP A 40 -1.78 6.92 9.30
C ASP A 40 -1.07 5.60 9.00
N PHE A 41 -1.48 4.89 7.93
CA PHE A 41 -0.72 3.75 7.42
C PHE A 41 0.72 4.15 7.10
N LEU A 42 0.92 5.21 6.33
CA LEU A 42 2.27 5.67 5.94
C LEU A 42 3.13 6.03 7.17
N ALA A 43 2.54 6.71 8.16
CA ALA A 43 3.23 7.06 9.41
C ALA A 43 3.62 5.82 10.24
N LYS A 44 2.71 4.84 10.36
CA LYS A 44 2.97 3.57 11.06
C LYS A 44 3.98 2.69 10.33
N LEU A 45 3.96 2.71 9.00
CA LEU A 45 4.97 2.04 8.19
C LEU A 45 6.34 2.70 8.38
N ALA A 46 6.41 4.04 8.40
CA ALA A 46 7.65 4.76 8.69
C ALA A 46 8.21 4.42 10.08
N PHE A 47 7.34 4.25 11.08
CA PHE A 47 7.74 3.75 12.39
C PHE A 47 8.33 2.33 12.32
N LEU A 48 7.68 1.40 11.61
CA LEU A 48 8.17 0.03 11.46
C LEU A 48 9.53 -0.06 10.74
N LEU A 49 9.74 0.79 9.74
CA LEU A 49 10.97 0.85 8.96
C LEU A 49 12.03 1.77 9.58
N ASN A 50 11.69 2.48 10.66
CA ASN A 50 12.53 3.53 11.26
C ASN A 50 13.01 4.58 10.23
N SER A 51 12.16 4.88 9.21
CA SER A 51 12.49 5.79 8.12
C SER A 51 11.23 6.21 7.34
N GLU A 52 10.94 7.51 7.35
CA GLU A 52 9.85 8.09 6.54
C GLU A 52 10.13 7.92 5.04
N GLN A 53 11.39 8.10 4.63
CA GLN A 53 11.80 7.99 3.24
C GLN A 53 11.60 6.56 2.70
N GLU A 54 11.91 5.54 3.51
CA GLU A 54 11.71 4.15 3.11
C GLU A 54 10.23 3.78 3.01
N ALA A 55 9.38 4.30 3.91
CA ALA A 55 7.94 4.09 3.82
C ALA A 55 7.33 4.72 2.56
N LYS A 56 7.78 5.93 2.20
CA LYS A 56 7.37 6.59 0.95
C LYS A 56 7.85 5.81 -0.28
N LEU A 57 9.11 5.39 -0.26
CA LEU A 57 9.68 4.59 -1.34
C LEU A 57 8.92 3.27 -1.50
N PHE A 58 8.56 2.60 -0.40
CA PHE A 58 7.75 1.39 -0.43
C PHE A 58 6.43 1.61 -1.18
N VAL A 59 5.66 2.64 -0.80
CA VAL A 59 4.38 2.97 -1.44
C VAL A 59 4.56 3.31 -2.93
N TYR A 60 5.57 4.11 -3.25
CA TYR A 60 5.90 4.46 -4.63
C TYR A 60 6.27 3.24 -5.48
N MET A 61 7.07 2.33 -4.91
CA MET A 61 7.53 1.12 -5.59
C MET A 61 6.39 0.17 -5.93
N VAL A 62 5.36 0.07 -5.09
CA VAL A 62 4.14 -0.70 -5.42
C VAL A 62 3.54 -0.24 -6.74
N ALA A 63 3.39 1.07 -6.95
CA ALA A 63 2.88 1.62 -8.21
C ALA A 63 3.85 1.38 -9.38
N LYS A 64 5.17 1.46 -9.16
CA LYS A 64 6.16 1.18 -10.22
C LYS A 64 6.24 -0.27 -10.64
N ILE A 65 6.06 -1.22 -9.71
CA ILE A 65 5.99 -2.64 -10.03
C ILE A 65 4.72 -2.90 -10.85
N LEU A 66 3.58 -2.34 -10.45
CA LEU A 66 2.33 -2.42 -11.21
C LEU A 66 2.47 -1.88 -12.65
N GLU A 67 3.13 -0.74 -12.82
CA GLU A 67 3.41 -0.16 -14.14
C GLU A 67 4.31 -1.06 -14.99
N ARG A 68 5.44 -1.51 -14.43
CA ARG A 68 6.49 -2.20 -15.19
C ARG A 68 6.21 -3.67 -15.45
N GLU A 69 5.65 -4.37 -14.46
CA GLU A 69 5.51 -5.82 -14.50
C GLU A 69 4.10 -6.26 -14.88
N HIS A 70 3.10 -5.42 -14.61
CA HIS A 70 1.69 -5.74 -14.88
C HIS A 70 1.05 -4.82 -15.93
N GLY A 71 1.79 -3.86 -16.49
CA GLY A 71 1.29 -2.94 -17.52
C GLY A 71 0.15 -2.04 -17.05
N VAL A 72 -0.02 -1.87 -15.74
CA VAL A 72 -1.08 -1.05 -15.16
C VAL A 72 -0.67 0.42 -15.26
N LEU A 73 -1.48 1.22 -15.95
CA LEU A 73 -1.26 2.67 -16.08
C LEU A 73 -1.63 3.40 -14.78
N ILE A 74 -0.71 3.41 -13.82
CA ILE A 74 -0.84 4.12 -12.54
C ILE A 74 0.30 5.14 -12.39
N ASP A 75 -0.05 6.39 -12.09
CA ASP A 75 0.91 7.44 -11.76
C ASP A 75 1.42 7.24 -10.32
N ALA A 76 2.70 6.90 -10.20
CA ALA A 76 3.33 6.58 -8.92
C ALA A 76 3.44 7.79 -7.98
N ASP A 77 3.63 9.00 -8.51
CA ASP A 77 3.67 10.23 -7.71
C ASP A 77 2.27 10.58 -7.21
N ARG A 78 1.26 10.41 -8.06
CA ARG A 78 -0.14 10.58 -7.64
C ARG A 78 -0.56 9.55 -6.61
N TRP A 79 -0.14 8.30 -6.78
CA TRP A 79 -0.36 7.22 -5.82
C TRP A 79 0.28 7.55 -4.47
N LEU A 80 1.58 7.83 -4.42
CA LEU A 80 2.25 8.23 -3.18
C LEU A 80 1.59 9.47 -2.55
N GLY A 81 1.29 10.48 -3.36
CA GLY A 81 0.63 11.69 -2.89
C GLY A 81 -0.75 11.45 -2.27
N ALA A 82 -1.48 10.41 -2.70
CA ALA A 82 -2.73 10.01 -2.06
C ALA A 82 -2.50 9.48 -0.64
N PHE A 83 -1.43 8.72 -0.42
CA PHE A 83 -1.03 8.28 0.92
C PHE A 83 -0.60 9.46 1.79
N GLU A 84 0.24 10.36 1.28
CA GLU A 84 0.73 11.52 2.05
C GLU A 84 -0.40 12.48 2.45
N ARG A 85 -1.38 12.69 1.57
CA ARG A 85 -2.53 13.57 1.84
C ARG A 85 -3.69 12.87 2.57
N GLY A 86 -3.65 11.55 2.70
CA GLY A 86 -4.74 10.77 3.31
C GLY A 86 -5.99 10.66 2.43
N ASP A 87 -5.84 10.64 1.11
CA ASP A 87 -6.95 10.50 0.15
C ASP A 87 -7.43 9.04 0.08
N ALA A 88 -8.20 8.65 1.09
CA ALA A 88 -8.80 7.33 1.21
C ALA A 88 -9.71 6.96 0.03
N GLY A 89 -10.38 7.96 -0.58
CA GLY A 89 -11.24 7.74 -1.75
C GLY A 89 -10.44 7.22 -2.93
N PHE A 90 -9.37 7.94 -3.29
CA PHE A 90 -8.49 7.55 -4.38
C PHE A 90 -7.85 6.17 -4.18
N VAL A 91 -7.36 5.89 -2.97
CA VAL A 91 -6.72 4.60 -2.65
C VAL A 91 -7.70 3.44 -2.79
N ARG A 92 -8.91 3.56 -2.22
CA ARG A 92 -9.95 2.51 -2.34
C ARG A 92 -10.38 2.28 -3.78
N ASP A 93 -10.59 3.33 -4.55
CA ASP A 93 -10.99 3.22 -5.95
C ASP A 93 -9.94 2.46 -6.77
N TRP A 94 -8.65 2.74 -6.54
CA TRP A 94 -7.57 2.02 -7.20
C TRP A 94 -7.46 0.57 -6.77
N LEU A 95 -7.53 0.28 -5.45
CA LEU A 95 -7.54 -1.10 -4.95
C LEU A 95 -8.74 -1.90 -5.47
N GLY A 96 -9.88 -1.26 -5.71
CA GLY A 96 -11.03 -1.84 -6.41
C GLY A 96 -10.72 -2.17 -7.87
N ARG A 97 -10.12 -1.23 -8.61
CA ARG A 97 -9.75 -1.43 -10.02
C ARG A 97 -8.69 -2.51 -10.20
N LEU A 98 -7.65 -2.52 -9.37
CA LEU A 98 -6.56 -3.49 -9.43
C LEU A 98 -7.05 -4.94 -9.28
N ASP A 99 -8.13 -5.16 -8.53
CA ASP A 99 -8.75 -6.48 -8.45
C ASP A 99 -9.34 -6.99 -9.75
N SER A 100 -9.80 -6.09 -10.62
CA SER A 100 -10.27 -6.46 -11.95
C SER A 100 -9.13 -6.60 -12.96
N LEU A 101 -8.05 -5.82 -12.80
CA LEU A 101 -6.94 -5.75 -13.75
C LEU A 101 -5.91 -6.85 -13.57
N LEU A 102 -5.75 -7.38 -12.35
CA LEU A 102 -4.76 -8.39 -12.00
C LEU A 102 -5.37 -9.80 -11.88
N ARG A 103 -6.51 -10.04 -12.53
CA ARG A 103 -7.17 -11.36 -12.57
C ARG A 103 -6.50 -12.32 -13.54
#